data_AF-A0A8K1FYF5-F1
#
_entry.id   AF-A0A8K1FYF5-F1
#
_cell.length_a   1.000
_cell.length_b   1.000
_cell.length_c   1.000
_cell.angle_alpha   90.00
_cell.angle_beta   90.00
_cell.angle_gamma   90.00
#
_symmetry.space_group_name_H-M   'P 1'
#
loop_
_entity.id
_entity.type
_entity.pdbx_description
1 polymer ?
#
loop_
_entity_poly.entity_id
_entity_poly.type
_entity_poly.pdbx_seq_one_letter_code
_entity_poly.pdbx_strand_id
1 'polypeptide(L)' 'SALLHAGFRVSLSHACRNAVKTDAPPAVLWDIMRCWARLHPVKLERLPESSPAARILSVPPT' A
#
# COMPACT_ATOMS: atom_id res chain seq x y z
N SER A 1 10.49 -0.57 6.08
CA SER A 1 10.87 -1.95 6.45
C SER A 1 9.78 -3.00 6.19
N ALA A 2 8.51 -2.65 5.97
CA ALA A 2 7.40 -3.61 5.82
C ALA A 2 7.67 -4.79 4.86
N LEU A 3 8.11 -4.53 3.62
CA LEU A 3 8.41 -5.57 2.64
C LEU A 3 9.53 -6.52 3.07
N LEU A 4 10.62 -5.96 3.64
CA LEU A 4 11.74 -6.75 4.16
C LEU A 4 11.31 -7.64 5.33
N HIS A 5 10.49 -7.11 6.24
CA HIS A 5 9.97 -7.88 7.38
C HIS A 5 8.99 -8.98 6.95
N ALA A 6 8.28 -8.76 5.84
CA ALA A 6 7.42 -9.77 5.22
C ALA A 6 8.20 -10.81 4.38
N GLY A 7 9.55 -10.73 4.35
CA GLY A 7 10.40 -11.70 3.67
C GLY A 7 10.57 -11.50 2.16
N PHE A 8 10.10 -10.37 1.62
CA PHE A 8 10.21 -10.08 0.19
C PHE A 8 11.54 -9.41 -0.16
N ARG A 9 12.02 -9.66 -1.37
CA ARG A 9 13.21 -9.01 -1.92
C ARG A 9 12.85 -7.58 -2.28
N VAL A 10 13.75 -6.66 -1.98
CA VAL A 10 13.57 -5.24 -2.32
C VAL A 10 14.84 -4.65 -2.91
N SER A 11 14.68 -3.76 -3.87
CA SER A 11 15.76 -2.91 -4.39
C SER A 11 15.19 -1.58 -4.89
N LEU A 12 16.03 -0.57 -5.04
CA LEU A 12 15.66 0.72 -5.62
C LEU A 12 15.82 0.70 -7.14
N SER A 13 15.07 1.55 -7.84
CA SER A 13 15.23 1.75 -9.28
C SER A 13 15.97 3.05 -9.59
N HIS A 14 17.02 3.00 -10.42
CA HIS A 14 17.67 4.22 -10.93
C HIS A 14 16.71 5.08 -11.78
N ALA A 15 15.73 4.45 -12.44
CA ALA A 15 14.80 5.15 -13.32
C ALA A 15 13.84 6.11 -12.57
N CYS A 16 13.65 5.92 -11.26
CA CYS A 16 12.79 6.79 -10.46
C CYS A 16 13.21 6.72 -8.98
N ARG A 17 13.52 7.87 -8.38
CA ARG A 17 14.01 7.99 -6.99
C ARG A 17 13.13 7.29 -5.96
N ASN A 18 11.81 7.30 -6.17
CA ASN A 18 10.83 6.77 -5.23
C ASN A 18 10.33 5.38 -5.61
N ALA A 19 10.89 4.75 -6.64
CA ALA A 19 10.46 3.44 -7.09
C ALA A 19 11.21 2.33 -6.34
N VAL A 20 10.42 1.39 -5.83
CA VAL A 20 10.89 0.15 -5.20
C VAL A 20 10.53 -1.02 -6.11
N LYS A 21 11.53 -1.86 -6.41
CA LYS A 21 11.35 -3.13 -7.08
C LYS A 21 11.23 -4.21 -6.03
N THR A 22 10.22 -5.07 -6.15
CA THR A 22 9.99 -6.19 -5.22
C THR A 22 9.36 -7.37 -5.94
N ASP A 23 9.56 -8.56 -5.39
CA ASP A 23 8.88 -9.79 -5.79
C ASP A 23 7.57 -10.02 -5.02
N ALA A 24 7.18 -9.09 -4.13
CA ALA A 24 5.91 -9.14 -3.44
C ALA A 24 4.72 -9.09 -4.42
N PRO A 25 3.69 -9.93 -4.23
CA PRO A 25 2.49 -9.86 -5.05
C PRO A 25 1.75 -8.54 -4.79
N PRO A 26 0.98 -8.01 -5.77
CA PRO A 26 0.26 -6.74 -5.62
C PRO A 26 -0.67 -6.68 -4.40
N ALA A 27 -1.25 -7.82 -4.00
CA ALA A 27 -2.11 -7.91 -2.81
C ALA A 27 -1.37 -7.47 -1.53
N VAL A 28 -0.13 -7.89 -1.33
CA VAL A 28 0.69 -7.51 -0.18
C VAL A 28 0.97 -6.01 -0.16
N LEU A 29 1.19 -5.40 -1.33
CA LEU A 29 1.39 -3.95 -1.42
C LEU A 29 0.14 -3.20 -0.96
N TRP A 30 -1.04 -3.64 -1.38
CA TRP A 30 -2.29 -3.04 -0.93
C TRP A 30 -2.56 -3.25 0.56
N ASP A 31 -2.20 -4.41 1.12
CA ASP A 31 -2.30 -4.67 2.56
C ASP A 31 -1.40 -3.74 3.37
N ILE A 32 -0.16 -3.50 2.93
CA ILE A 32 0.74 -2.52 3.54
C ILE A 32 0.11 -1.12 3.49
N MET A 33 -0.47 -0.72 2.35
CA MET A 33 -1.12 0.59 2.22
C MET A 33 -2.36 0.74 3.11
N ARG A 34 -3.15 -0.32 3.26
CA ARG A 34 -4.32 -0.34 4.17
C ARG A 34 -3.89 -0.25 5.63
N CYS A 35 -2.86 -0.99 6.04
CA CYS A 35 -2.26 -0.89 7.37
C CYS A 35 -1.73 0.53 7.64
N TRP A 36 -1.09 1.15 6.65
CA TRP A 36 -0.64 2.53 6.75
C TRP A 36 -1.81 3.50 6.93
N ALA A 37 -2.89 3.36 6.17
CA ALA A 37 -4.08 4.19 6.29
C ALA A 37 -4.79 4.03 7.65
N ARG A 38 -4.72 2.84 8.28
CA ARG A 38 -5.20 2.62 9.66
C ARG A 38 -4.38 3.40 10.69
N LEU A 39 -3.06 3.50 10.49
CA LEU A 39 -2.17 4.28 11.35
C LEU A 39 -2.27 5.79 11.08
N HIS A 40 -2.58 6.16 9.84
CA HIS A 40 -2.69 7.54 9.37
C HIS A 40 -4.05 7.76 8.69
N PRO A 41 -5.13 7.93 9.49
CA PRO A 41 -6.49 7.98 8.96
C PRO A 41 -6.67 9.15 8.00
N VAL A 42 -7.22 8.84 6.83
CA VAL A 42 -7.64 9.84 5.84
C VAL A 42 -9.02 10.39 6.18
N LYS A 43 -9.29 11.63 5.78
CA LYS A 43 -10.63 12.23 5.93
C LYS A 43 -11.61 11.56 4.97
N LEU A 44 -12.33 10.56 5.45
CA LEU A 44 -13.28 9.76 4.65
C LEU A 44 -14.37 10.60 3.99
N GLU A 45 -14.76 11.73 4.60
CA GLU A 45 -15.68 12.72 4.02
C GLU A 45 -15.22 13.25 2.65
N ARG A 46 -13.90 13.23 2.40
CA ARG A 46 -13.29 13.68 1.13
C ARG A 46 -13.12 12.55 0.12
N LEU A 47 -13.52 11.33 0.46
CA LEU A 47 -13.50 10.17 -0.42
C LEU A 47 -14.93 9.79 -0.82
N PRO A 48 -15.35 10.12 -2.05
CA PRO A 48 -16.59 9.58 -2.61
C PRO A 48 -16.55 8.05 -2.62
N GLU A 49 -17.68 7.38 -2.39
CA GLU A 49 -17.77 5.91 -2.45
C GLU A 49 -17.42 5.34 -3.83
N SER A 50 -17.65 6.12 -4.89
CA SER A 50 -17.25 5.78 -6.26
C SER A 50 -15.74 5.84 -6.49
N SER A 51 -14.98 6.45 -5.56
CA SER A 51 -13.54 6.59 -5.73
C SER A 51 -12.81 5.25 -5.58
N PRO A 52 -11.77 4.99 -6.37
CA PRO A 52 -10.95 3.79 -6.22
C PRO A 52 -10.35 3.66 -4.81
N ALA A 53 -9.97 4.79 -4.19
CA ALA A 53 -9.39 4.80 -2.86
C ALA A 53 -10.38 4.33 -1.79
N ALA A 54 -11.67 4.70 -1.88
CA ALA A 54 -12.70 4.19 -0.97
C ALA A 54 -12.82 2.65 -1.06
N ARG A 55 -12.81 2.10 -2.28
CA ARG A 55 -12.87 0.65 -2.50
C ARG A 55 -11.61 -0.10 -2.06
N ILE A 56 -10.43 0.50 -2.22
CA ILE A 56 -9.17 -0.11 -1.77
C ILE A 56 -9.14 -0.19 -0.24
N LEU A 57 -9.58 0.88 0.43
CA LEU A 57 -9.53 1.01 1.89
C LEU A 57 -10.65 0.25 2.62
N SER A 58 -11.74 -0.10 1.94
CA SER A 58 -12.84 -0.89 2.53
C SER A 58 -12.49 -2.37 2.72
N VAL A 59 -11.44 -2.86 2.05
CA VAL A 59 -10.97 -4.24 2.17
C VAL A 59 -10.06 -4.37 3.39
N PRO A 60 -10.28 -5.35 4.29
CA PRO A 60 -9.39 -5.59 5.42
C PRO A 60 -8.03 -6.12 4.95
N PRO A 61 -6.91 -5.72 5.60
CA PRO A 61 -5.61 -6.36 5.38
C PRO A 61 -5.63 -7.83 5.81
N THR A 62 -4.92 -8.68 5.06
CA THR A 62 -4.77 -10.12 5.34
C THR A 62 -3.74 -10.39 6.43
#